data_AF-E3GM03-F1
#
_entry.id   AF-E3GM03-F1
#
_cell.length_a   1.000
_cell.length_b   1.000
_cell.length_c   1.000
_cell.angle_alpha   90.00
_cell.angle_beta   90.00
_cell.angle_gamma   90.00
#
_symmetry.space_group_name_H-M   'P 1'
#
loop_
_entity.id
_entity.type
_entity.pdbx_description
1 polymer ?
#
loop_
_entity_poly.entity_id
_entity_poly.type
_entity_poly.pdbx_seq_one_letter_code
_entity_poly.pdbx_strand_id
1 'polypeptide(L)' 'MRMIRAVATVTRSEDKIFAIARGYGEFKGQWEFSGGKIEKGETPQ' A
#
# COMPACT_ATOMS: atom_id res chain seq x y z
N MET A 1 -12.81 18.51 2.81
CA MET A 1 -12.06 17.25 3.00
C MET A 1 -12.20 16.44 1.73
N ARG A 2 -11.09 16.02 1.10
CA ARG A 2 -11.12 15.19 -0.13
C ARG A 2 -10.91 13.74 0.26
N MET A 3 -11.82 12.87 -0.13
CA MET A 3 -11.67 11.42 0.07
C MET A 3 -10.86 10.84 -1.10
N ILE A 4 -9.80 10.10 -0.79
CA ILE A 4 -9.00 9.35 -1.74
C ILE A 4 -9.09 7.89 -1.32
N ARG A 5 -9.40 7.01 -2.28
CA ARG A 5 -9.41 5.56 -2.04
C ARG A 5 -8.02 5.02 -2.39
N ALA A 6 -7.50 4.12 -1.57
CA ALA A 6 -6.24 3.44 -1.82
C ALA A 6 -6.38 1.95 -1.45
N VAL A 7 -5.57 1.11 -2.10
CA VAL A 7 -5.45 -0.32 -1.83
C VAL A 7 -4.03 -0.68 -1.47
N ALA A 8 -3.87 -1.77 -0.73
CA ALA A 8 -2.60 -2.35 -0.36
C ALA A 8 -2.65 -3.86 -0.57
N THR A 9 -1.58 -4.41 -1.14
CA THR A 9 -1.40 -5.84 -1.39
C THR A 9 -0.74 -6.50 -0.19
N VAL A 10 -1.37 -7.56 0.33
CA VAL A 10 -0.79 -8.38 1.40
C VAL A 10 -0.32 -9.70 0.79
N THR A 11 1.00 -9.82 0.59
CA THR A 11 1.62 -11.06 0.12
C THR A 11 2.09 -11.87 1.31
N ARG A 12 1.51 -13.05 1.51
CA ARG A 12 1.84 -13.99 2.58
C ARG A 12 2.54 -15.22 2.02
N SER A 13 3.61 -15.66 2.71
CA SER A 13 4.26 -16.95 2.50
C SER A 13 4.45 -17.60 3.85
N GLU A 14 3.79 -18.74 4.08
CA GLU A 14 3.79 -19.46 5.37
C GLU A 14 3.34 -18.56 6.55
N ASP A 15 4.26 -18.27 7.47
CA ASP A 15 4.11 -17.42 8.64
C ASP A 15 4.65 -15.99 8.42
N LYS A 16 5.13 -15.67 7.21
CA LYS A 16 5.75 -14.39 6.86
C LYS A 16 4.82 -13.55 5.99
N ILE A 17 4.90 -12.23 6.20
CA ILE A 17 4.23 -11.22 5.38
C ILE A 17 5.30 -10.33 4.75
N PHE A 18 5.17 -10.07 3.45
CA PHE A 18 6.05 -9.15 2.74
C PHE A 18 5.64 -7.70 2.99
N ALA A 19 6.60 -6.88 3.39
CA ALA A 19 6.46 -5.43 3.52
C ALA A 19 7.69 -4.75 2.91
N ILE A 20 7.54 -3.49 2.49
CA ILE A 20 8.61 -2.68 1.89
C ILE A 20 8.93 -1.50 2.81
N ALA A 21 10.21 -1.11 2.89
CA ALA A 21 10.60 0.10 3.59
C ALA A 21 10.44 1.32 2.66
N ARG A 22 9.73 2.34 3.12
CA ARG A 22 9.44 3.53 2.30
C ARG A 22 10.71 4.36 2.05
N GLY A 23 10.98 4.67 0.78
CA GLY A 23 12.21 5.36 0.38
C GLY A 23 12.25 6.88 0.58
N TYR A 24 11.09 7.55 0.66
CA TYR A 24 10.97 9.01 0.70
C TYR A 24 9.64 9.52 1.29
N GLY A 25 9.55 10.83 1.48
CA GLY A 25 8.38 11.50 2.06
C GLY A 25 8.37 11.47 3.59
N GLU A 26 7.26 11.91 4.18
CA GLU A 26 7.10 12.02 5.64
C GLU A 26 7.29 10.68 6.38
N PHE A 27 6.91 9.56 5.75
CA PHE A 27 7.01 8.22 6.33
C PHE A 27 8.26 7.44 5.88
N LYS A 28 9.31 8.13 5.40
CA LYS A 28 10.56 7.47 4.98
C LYS A 28 11.12 6.60 6.12
N GLY A 29 11.52 5.38 5.77
CA GLY A 29 12.10 4.40 6.71
C GLY A 29 11.07 3.56 7.48
N GLN A 30 9.77 3.87 7.37
CA GLN A 30 8.71 3.02 7.90
C GLN A 30 8.39 1.86 6.95
N TRP A 31 7.79 0.80 7.49
CA TRP A 31 7.32 -0.35 6.72
C TRP A 31 5.90 -0.13 6.22
N GLU A 32 5.66 -0.44 4.95
CA GLU A 32 4.34 -0.41 4.33
C GLU A 32 4.10 -1.62 3.44
N PHE A 33 2.83 -1.89 3.16
CA PHE A 33 2.45 -2.83 2.10
C PHE A 33 2.51 -2.10 0.76
N SER A 34 2.90 -2.82 -0.30
CA SER A 34 2.83 -2.28 -1.65
C SER A 34 1.38 -1.94 -2.00
N GLY A 35 1.14 -0.86 -2.73
CA GLY A 35 -0.22 -0.38 -2.96
C GLY A 35 -0.30 0.85 -3.86
N GLY A 36 -1.51 1.38 -4.02
CA GLY A 36 -1.79 2.48 -4.93
C GLY A 36 -3.13 3.15 -4.65
N LYS A 37 -3.34 4.32 -5.27
CA LYS A 37 -4.64 4.99 -5.28
C LYS A 37 -5.57 4.27 -6.26
N ILE A 38 -6.86 4.22 -5.94
CA ILE A 38 -7.89 3.76 -6.88
C ILE A 38 -8.36 4.95 -7.69
N GLU A 39 -8.10 4.93 -8.99
CA GLU A 39 -8.54 5.94 -9.93
C GLU A 39 -10.01 5.75 -10.33
N LYS A 40 -10.54 6.70 -11.11
CA LYS A 40 -11.94 6.70 -11.51
C LYS A 40 -12.23 5.52 -12.44
N GLY A 41 -13.16 4.65 -12.02
CA GLY A 41 -13.56 3.46 -12.78
C GLY A 41 -12.80 2.20 -12.42
N GLU A 42 -11.75 2.30 -11.59
CA GLU A 42 -11.01 1.13 -11.10
C GLU A 42 -11.73 0.43 -9.94
N THR A 43 -11.56 -0.89 -9.90
CA THR A 43 -11.98 -1.75 -8.80
C THR A 43 -10.83 -1.95 -7.81
N PRO A 44 -11.13 -2.26 -6.53
CA PRO A 44 -10.09 -2.60 -5.56
C PRO A 44 -9.34 -3.91 -5.82
N GLN A 45 -9.89 -4.79 -6.66
CA GLN A 45 -9.30 -6.06 -7.11
C GLN A 45 -8.52 -5.85 -8.41
#